data_AF-A0A923EKB1-F1
#
_entry.id   AF-A0A923EKB1-F1
#
_cell.length_a   1.000
_cell.length_b   1.000
_cell.length_c   1.000
_cell.angle_alpha   90.00
_cell.angle_beta   90.00
_cell.angle_gamma   90.00
#
_symmetry.space_group_name_H-M   'P 1'
#
loop_
_entity.id
_entity.type
_entity.pdbx_description
1 polymer ?
#
loop_
_entity_poly.entity_id
_entity_poly.type
_entity_poly.pdbx_seq_one_letter_code
_entity_poly.pdbx_strand_id
1 'polypeptide(L)'
;MQALAEQGISYRVAYSSPSIAGVLAAVKAGFAVAPVGASIPLSGFRILPDGVLNSLPSAVVSLHQSDNPASTAQTYLAQYITEEFRSMPFVASRPRLVK
;
A
#
# COMPACT_ATOMS: atom_id res chain seq x y z
N MET A 1 3.38 -6.85 -12.33
CA MET A 1 3.66 -7.57 -13.59
C MET A 1 4.37 -8.87 -13.30
N GLN A 2 5.61 -8.81 -12.78
CA GLN A 2 6.40 -9.99 -12.45
C GLN A 2 5.67 -11.00 -11.53
N ALA A 3 5.03 -10.54 -10.45
CA ALA A 3 4.27 -11.43 -9.56
C ALA A 3 3.11 -12.19 -10.24
N LEU A 4 2.49 -11.62 -11.29
CA LEU A 4 1.45 -12.32 -12.07
C LEU A 4 2.08 -13.33 -13.03
N ALA A 5 3.22 -12.98 -13.64
CA ALA A 5 3.97 -13.88 -14.52
C ALA A 5 4.50 -15.11 -13.76
N GLU A 6 5.03 -14.92 -12.56
CA GLU A 6 5.48 -16.00 -11.66
C GLU A 6 4.35 -16.98 -11.28
N GLN A 7 3.09 -16.54 -11.39
CA GLN A 7 1.89 -17.35 -11.11
C GLN A 7 1.22 -17.89 -12.37
N GLY A 8 1.75 -17.59 -13.56
CA GLY A 8 1.11 -17.94 -14.83
C GLY A 8 -0.23 -17.23 -15.05
N ILE A 9 -0.52 -16.15 -14.32
CA ILE A 9 -1.75 -15.37 -14.51
C ILE A 9 -1.56 -14.46 -15.73
N SER A 10 -2.22 -14.84 -16.82
CA SER A 10 -2.21 -14.05 -18.05
C SER A 10 -3.00 -12.76 -17.89
N TYR A 11 -2.46 -11.65 -18.41
CA TYR A 11 -3.16 -10.37 -18.51
C TYR A 11 -3.04 -9.83 -19.94
N ARG A 12 -4.01 -9.01 -20.36
CA ARG A 12 -4.02 -8.38 -21.70
C ARG A 12 -3.47 -6.96 -21.69
N VAL A 13 -3.76 -6.23 -20.62
CA VAL A 13 -3.36 -4.83 -20.45
C VAL A 13 -2.75 -4.68 -19.08
N ALA A 14 -1.65 -3.95 -19.02
CA ALA A 14 -1.01 -3.55 -17.78
C ALA A 14 -0.81 -2.05 -17.79
N TYR A 15 -1.40 -1.40 -16.79
CA TYR A 15 -1.29 0.03 -16.59
C TYR A 15 -0.31 0.30 -15.46
N SER A 16 0.58 1.28 -15.65
CA SER A 16 1.48 1.78 -14.62
C SER A 16 1.36 3.31 -14.53
N SER A 17 1.58 3.83 -13.33
CA SER A 17 1.60 5.27 -13.07
C SER A 17 2.60 5.56 -11.96
N PRO A 18 3.33 6.69 -12.01
CA PRO A 18 4.21 7.11 -10.92
C PRO A 18 3.44 7.56 -9.66
N SER A 19 2.10 7.65 -9.73
CA SER A 19 1.27 8.07 -8.61
C SER A 19 0.17 7.06 -8.31
N ILE A 20 -0.03 6.75 -7.03
CA ILE A 20 -1.14 5.90 -6.58
C ILE A 20 -2.49 6.47 -7.01
N ALA A 21 -2.63 7.80 -7.06
CA ALA A 21 -3.88 8.44 -7.50
C ALA A 21 -4.22 8.11 -8.97
N GLY A 22 -3.21 8.03 -9.84
CA GLY A 22 -3.39 7.64 -11.24
C GLY A 22 -3.83 6.18 -11.39
N VAL A 23 -3.22 5.28 -10.62
CA VAL A 23 -3.63 3.87 -10.54
C VAL A 23 -5.09 3.76 -10.07
N LEU A 24 -5.43 4.46 -8.98
CA LEU A 24 -6.78 4.45 -8.41
C LEU A 24 -7.83 5.06 -9.35
N ALA A 25 -7.47 6.05 -10.18
CA ALA A 25 -8.38 6.61 -11.16
C ALA A 25 -8.81 5.57 -12.20
N ALA A 26 -7.87 4.75 -12.69
CA ALA A 26 -8.18 3.65 -13.62
C ALA A 26 -9.10 2.58 -12.97
N VAL A 27 -8.87 2.29 -11.68
CA VAL A 27 -9.72 1.36 -10.92
C VAL A 27 -11.13 1.95 -10.71
N LYS A 28 -11.25 3.22 -10.31
CA LYS A 28 -12.56 3.90 -10.11
C LYS A 28 -13.38 3.97 -11.40
N ALA A 29 -12.72 4.14 -12.54
CA ALA A 29 -13.39 4.15 -13.84
C ALA A 29 -13.84 2.76 -14.31
N GLY A 30 -13.55 1.69 -13.54
CA GLY A 30 -13.95 0.32 -13.86
C GLY A 30 -13.02 -0.38 -14.87
N PHE A 31 -11.85 0.19 -15.17
CA PHE A 31 -10.94 -0.36 -16.18
C PHE A 31 -9.92 -1.36 -15.61
N ALA A 32 -9.68 -1.37 -14.30
CA ALA A 32 -8.59 -2.12 -13.70
C ALA A 32 -8.88 -2.64 -12.29
N VAL A 33 -8.06 -3.62 -11.87
CA VAL A 33 -7.82 -3.97 -10.47
C VAL A 33 -6.37 -3.61 -10.14
N ALA A 34 -6.08 -3.28 -8.87
CA ALA A 34 -4.74 -2.88 -8.47
C ALA A 34 -4.36 -3.38 -7.07
N PRO A 35 -3.09 -3.75 -6.83
CA PRO A 35 -2.57 -3.89 -5.48
C PRO A 35 -2.46 -2.50 -4.83
N VAL A 36 -2.91 -2.39 -3.59
CA VAL A 36 -2.92 -1.12 -2.83
C VAL A 36 -2.42 -1.36 -1.41
N GLY A 37 -1.65 -0.40 -0.88
CA GLY A 37 -1.19 -0.47 0.51
C GLY A 37 -2.36 -0.32 1.48
N ALA A 38 -2.28 -0.99 2.64
CA ALA A 38 -3.34 -0.99 3.65
C ALA A 38 -3.64 0.40 4.23
N SER A 39 -2.71 1.35 4.12
CA SER A 39 -2.87 2.74 4.56
C SER A 39 -3.74 3.61 3.63
N ILE A 40 -4.08 3.11 2.42
CA ILE A 40 -4.89 3.87 1.47
C ILE A 40 -6.37 3.75 1.85
N PRO A 41 -7.12 4.86 1.93
CA PRO A 41 -8.57 4.81 2.16
C PRO A 41 -9.27 4.19 0.95
N LEU A 42 -9.98 3.08 1.18
CA LEU A 42 -10.64 2.30 0.13
C LEU A 42 -12.14 2.61 0.00
N SER A 43 -12.61 3.75 0.50
CA SER A 43 -14.00 4.18 0.32
C SER A 43 -14.33 4.29 -1.18
N GLY A 44 -15.39 3.60 -1.62
CA GLY A 44 -15.79 3.56 -3.02
C GLY A 44 -15.02 2.54 -3.87
N PHE A 45 -14.20 1.69 -3.25
CA PHE A 45 -13.55 0.55 -3.90
C PHE A 45 -14.06 -0.77 -3.34
N ARG A 46 -14.01 -1.82 -4.17
CA ARG A 46 -14.22 -3.19 -3.74
C ARG A 46 -12.88 -3.85 -3.48
N ILE A 47 -12.73 -4.44 -2.29
CA ILE A 47 -11.58 -5.29 -1.95
C ILE A 47 -11.86 -6.69 -2.51
N LEU A 48 -10.88 -7.27 -3.20
CA LEU A 48 -10.98 -8.65 -3.67
C LEU A 48 -10.86 -9.61 -2.48
N PRO A 49 -11.69 -10.68 -2.42
CA PRO A 49 -11.55 -11.71 -1.40
C PRO A 49 -10.17 -12.38 -1.45
N ASP A 50 -9.73 -12.90 -0.30
CA ASP A 50 -8.53 -13.72 -0.21
C ASP A 50 -8.62 -14.94 -1.15
N GLY A 51 -7.50 -15.32 -1.75
CA GLY A 51 -7.40 -16.47 -2.66
C GLY A 51 -7.83 -16.18 -4.11
N VAL A 52 -8.44 -15.03 -4.41
CA VAL A 52 -8.67 -14.61 -5.81
C VAL A 52 -7.36 -14.26 -6.50
N LEU A 53 -6.47 -13.59 -5.77
CA LEU A 53 -5.09 -13.35 -6.13
C LEU A 53 -4.22 -13.68 -4.90
N ASN A 54 -2.96 -14.00 -5.13
CA ASN A 54 -2.03 -14.25 -4.03
C ASN A 54 -1.85 -13.01 -3.16
N SER A 55 -1.56 -13.24 -1.88
CA SER A 55 -1.30 -12.18 -0.93
C SER A 55 -0.15 -11.29 -1.41
N LEU A 56 -0.32 -9.99 -1.21
CA LEU A 56 0.70 -9.00 -1.53
C LEU A 56 1.84 -9.09 -0.51
N PRO A 57 3.08 -8.81 -0.93
CA PRO A 57 4.19 -8.67 0.02
C PRO A 57 3.91 -7.50 0.97
N SER A 58 4.52 -7.56 2.16
CA SER A 58 4.46 -6.46 3.10
C SER A 58 5.21 -5.24 2.55
N ALA A 59 4.64 -4.05 2.72
CA ALA A 59 5.31 -2.79 2.43
C ALA A 59 6.12 -2.36 3.66
N VAL A 60 7.39 -1.99 3.45
CA VAL A 60 8.27 -1.47 4.51
C VAL A 60 8.37 0.04 4.36
N VAL A 61 8.09 0.77 5.43
CA VAL A 61 8.31 2.22 5.52
C VAL A 61 9.59 2.45 6.31
N SER A 62 10.53 3.18 5.72
CA SER A 62 11.84 3.46 6.31
C SER A 62 12.08 4.96 6.42
N LEU A 63 12.65 5.39 7.54
CA LEU A 63 13.14 6.75 7.72
C LEU A 63 14.63 6.79 7.44
N HIS A 64 15.04 7.51 6.40
CA HIS A 64 16.46 7.73 6.10
C HIS A 64 16.96 8.95 6.85
N GLN A 65 18.08 8.80 7.55
CA GLN A 65 18.72 9.85 8.35
C GLN A 65 20.16 10.00 7.91
N SER A 66 20.71 11.21 8.03
CA SER A 66 22.14 11.43 7.81
C SER A 66 22.96 10.86 8.96
N ASP A 67 24.15 10.33 8.67
CA ASP A 67 25.09 9.82 9.68
C ASP A 67 25.64 10.92 10.60
N ASN A 68 25.44 12.19 10.25
CA ASN A 68 25.80 13.33 11.08
C ASN A 68 24.57 13.79 11.91
N PRO A 69 24.56 13.60 13.24
CA PRO A 69 23.45 13.99 14.10
C PRO A 69 23.48 15.50 14.33
N ALA A 70 23.13 16.27 13.30
CA ALA A 70 23.43 17.71 13.28
C ALA A 70 22.33 18.60 13.89
N SER A 71 21.10 18.10 14.12
CA SER A 71 20.09 18.93 14.79
C SER A 71 19.12 18.18 15.69
N THR A 72 18.88 18.76 16.86
CA THR A 72 17.85 18.35 17.82
C THR A 72 16.47 18.21 17.18
N ALA A 73 16.16 19.05 16.17
CA ALA A 73 14.90 18.97 15.43
C ALA A 73 14.76 17.66 14.65
N GLN A 74 15.83 17.17 14.00
CA GLN A 74 15.81 15.88 13.31
C GLN A 74 15.59 14.72 14.27
N THR A 75 16.24 14.75 15.44
CA THR A 75 16.08 13.73 16.48
C THR A 75 14.63 13.66 16.96
N TYR A 76 14.04 14.80 17.34
CA TYR A 76 12.66 14.82 17.81
C TYR A 76 11.66 14.44 16.71
N LEU A 77 11.88 14.87 15.46
CA LEU A 77 11.02 14.47 14.35
C LEU A 77 11.06 12.95 14.12
N ALA A 78 12.25 12.36 14.11
CA ALA A 78 12.42 10.92 13.92
C ALA A 78 11.78 10.11 15.05
N GLN A 79 11.96 10.58 16.30
CA GLN A 79 11.32 9.98 17.46
C GLN A 79 9.79 10.04 17.33
N TYR A 80 9.23 11.22 17.03
CA TYR A 80 7.79 11.41 16.89
C TYR A 80 7.19 10.50 15.80
N ILE A 81 7.78 10.47 14.60
CA ILE A 81 7.32 9.59 13.51
C ILE A 81 7.36 8.13 13.98
N THR A 82 8.46 7.68 14.58
CA THR A 82 8.62 6.28 15.01
C THR A 82 7.63 5.89 16.10
N GLU A 83 7.38 6.78 17.07
CA GLU A 83 6.41 6.56 18.14
C GLU A 83 4.97 6.49 17.60
N GLU A 84 4.61 7.38 16.67
CA GLU A 84 3.30 7.35 16.01
C GLU A 84 3.08 6.06 15.22
N PHE A 85 4.06 5.60 14.43
CA PHE A 85 3.94 4.32 13.72
C PHE A 85 3.85 3.12 14.68
N ARG A 86 4.47 3.19 15.87
CA ARG A 86 4.38 2.13 16.90
C ARG A 86 3.03 2.15 17.62
N SER A 87 2.44 3.32 17.83
CA SER A 87 1.15 3.48 18.50
C SER A 87 -0.04 3.23 17.57
N MET A 88 0.16 3.36 16.25
CA MET A 88 -0.86 3.06 15.26
C MET A 88 -1.35 1.61 15.42
N PRO A 89 -2.68 1.41 15.56
CA PRO A 89 -3.22 0.07 15.63
C PRO A 89 -2.87 -0.68 14.35
N PHE A 90 -2.37 -1.91 14.50
CA PHE A 90 -2.16 -2.76 13.34
C PHE A 90 -3.51 -2.98 12.66
N VAL A 91 -3.69 -2.38 11.49
CA VAL A 91 -4.87 -2.61 10.67
C VAL A 91 -4.69 -3.99 10.06
N ALA A 92 -5.09 -5.03 10.80
CA ALA A 92 -5.34 -6.32 10.21
C ALA A 92 -6.43 -6.11 9.16
N SER A 93 -6.12 -6.41 7.90
CA SER A 93 -7.06 -6.42 6.78
C SER A 93 -8.19 -7.41 7.05
N ARG A 94 -9.15 -7.06 7.91
CA ARG A 94 -10.40 -7.80 8.05
C ARG A 94 -11.40 -7.22 7.06
N PRO A 95 -11.86 -8.00 6.07
CA PRO A 95 -12.92 -7.52 5.20
C PRO A 95 -14.16 -7.26 6.06
N ARG A 96 -14.68 -6.02 6.04
CA ARG A 96 -16.04 -5.77 6.52
C ARG A 96 -16.97 -6.48 5.56
N LEU A 97 -17.59 -7.57 6.03
CA LEU A 97 -18.77 -8.15 5.41
C LEU A 97 -19.85 -7.06 5.37
N VAL A 98 -20.09 -6.52 4.17
CA VAL A 98 -21.29 -5.73 3.90
C VAL A 98 -22.42 -6.75 3.79
N LYS A 99 -23.39 -6.65 4.72
CA LYS A 99 -24.64 -7.40 4.67
C LYS A 99 -25.52 -6.92 3.52
#